data_AF-A0A2H6GT85-F1
#
_entry.id   AF-A0A2H6GT85-F1
#
_cell.length_a   1.000
_cell.length_b   1.000
_cell.length_c   1.000
_cell.angle_alpha   90.00
_cell.angle_beta   90.00
_cell.angle_gamma   90.00
#
_symmetry.space_group_name_H-M   'P 1'
#
loop_
_entity.id
_entity.type
_entity.pdbx_description
1 polymer ?
#
loop_
_entity_poly.entity_id
_entity_poly.type
_entity_poly.pdbx_seq_one_letter_code
_entity_poly.pdbx_strand_id
1 'polypeptide(L)'
;MNKQTTVGIIIGILLASAVSAGVFYWNKNAKQEQCNEANRNIVLDLKNQAKNLQDEVKGLQNGKNAPIVDKDLAGGIEKIEESPCDLELPVVVYERPGLLTPAEKTNLEKKMVNPFFAYYNEEEINYVTMSVEVPINPGEAYSVLAIYKNGGSMGFLFGERGGDYDYWEPECMNDCPFSDAFRAQYPQIAGDE
;
A
#
# COMPACT_ATOMS: atom_id res chain seq x y z
N MET A 1 28.04 -16.80 -49.18
CA MET A 1 28.01 -16.39 -47.76
C MET A 1 28.52 -17.54 -46.91
N ASN A 2 29.54 -17.30 -46.09
CA ASN A 2 30.31 -18.33 -45.41
C ASN A 2 29.62 -18.75 -44.10
N LYS A 3 29.20 -20.03 -43.99
CA LYS A 3 28.38 -20.54 -42.88
C LYS A 3 29.06 -20.39 -41.49
N GLN A 4 30.38 -20.28 -41.45
CA GLN A 4 31.11 -20.09 -40.18
C GLN A 4 30.89 -18.71 -39.55
N THR A 5 30.66 -17.66 -40.33
CA THR A 5 30.52 -16.30 -39.79
C THR A 5 29.15 -16.07 -39.13
N THR A 6 28.12 -16.76 -39.60
CA THR A 6 26.74 -16.66 -39.07
C THR A 6 26.59 -17.34 -37.71
N VAL A 7 27.30 -18.44 -37.45
CA VAL A 7 27.22 -19.18 -36.17
C VAL A 7 27.89 -18.39 -35.03
N GLY A 8 29.00 -17.70 -35.30
CA GLY A 8 29.70 -16.89 -34.30
C GLY A 8 28.88 -15.71 -33.75
N ILE A 9 28.08 -15.06 -34.62
CA ILE A 9 27.25 -13.92 -34.24
C ILE A 9 26.08 -14.36 -33.35
N ILE A 10 25.45 -15.51 -33.64
CA ILE A 10 24.32 -16.04 -32.87
C ILE A 10 24.75 -16.45 -31.45
N ILE A 11 25.93 -17.04 -31.29
CA ILE A 11 26.47 -17.43 -29.98
C ILE A 11 26.84 -16.20 -29.14
N GLY A 12 27.38 -15.14 -29.77
CA GLY A 12 27.70 -13.88 -29.09
C GLY A 12 26.47 -13.17 -28.51
N ILE A 13 25.34 -13.18 -29.22
CA ILE A 13 24.09 -12.56 -28.77
C ILE A 13 23.48 -13.35 -27.58
N LEU A 14 23.49 -14.68 -27.62
CA LEU A 14 22.97 -15.53 -26.55
C LEU A 14 23.75 -15.38 -25.22
N LEU A 15 25.07 -15.22 -25.29
CA LEU A 15 25.90 -15.01 -24.10
C LEU A 15 25.68 -13.63 -23.46
N ALA A 16 25.47 -12.58 -24.26
CA ALA A 16 25.18 -11.24 -23.75
C ALA A 16 23.83 -11.16 -23.01
N SER A 17 22.81 -11.91 -23.45
CA SER A 17 21.50 -11.99 -22.78
C SER A 17 21.54 -12.75 -21.45
N ALA A 18 22.41 -13.76 -21.31
CA ALA A 18 22.51 -14.53 -20.07
C ALA A 18 23.21 -13.75 -18.94
N VAL A 19 24.25 -12.96 -19.28
CA VAL A 19 24.97 -12.12 -18.31
C VAL A 19 24.07 -11.00 -17.78
N SER A 20 23.25 -10.39 -18.64
CA SER A 20 22.33 -9.32 -18.24
C SER A 20 21.18 -9.82 -17.35
N ALA A 21 20.61 -11.00 -17.64
CA ALA A 21 19.63 -11.64 -16.75
C ALA A 21 20.22 -12.03 -15.38
N GLY A 22 21.46 -12.52 -15.36
CA GLY A 22 22.17 -12.88 -14.13
C GLY A 22 22.45 -11.68 -13.22
N VAL A 23 22.90 -10.55 -13.77
CA VAL A 23 23.13 -9.30 -13.00
C VAL A 23 21.82 -8.74 -12.46
N PHE A 24 20.73 -8.82 -13.24
CA PHE A 24 19.41 -8.38 -12.79
C PHE A 24 18.86 -9.24 -11.64
N TYR A 25 19.03 -10.57 -11.73
CA TYR A 25 18.65 -11.51 -10.68
C TYR A 25 19.46 -11.32 -9.39
N TRP A 26 20.79 -11.12 -9.51
CA TRP A 26 21.67 -10.90 -8.35
C TRP A 26 21.39 -9.57 -7.64
N ASN A 27 21.13 -8.50 -8.39
CA ASN A 27 20.77 -7.19 -7.83
C ASN A 27 19.40 -7.21 -7.10
N LYS A 28 18.44 -8.00 -7.59
CA LYS A 28 17.15 -8.18 -6.92
C LYS A 28 17.30 -8.94 -5.59
N ASN A 29 18.09 -10.03 -5.59
CA ASN A 29 18.34 -10.81 -4.36
C ASN A 29 19.15 -10.02 -3.31
N ALA A 30 20.16 -9.26 -3.72
CA ALA A 30 20.98 -8.48 -2.77
C ALA A 30 20.17 -7.38 -2.04
N LYS A 31 19.22 -6.73 -2.73
CA LYS A 31 18.32 -5.75 -2.11
C LYS A 31 17.31 -6.40 -1.15
N GLN A 32 16.88 -7.62 -1.45
CA GLN A 32 15.98 -8.40 -0.59
C GLN A 32 16.68 -8.83 0.71
N GLU A 33 17.96 -9.19 0.64
CA GLU A 33 18.76 -9.59 1.80
C GLU A 33 19.03 -8.42 2.76
N GLN A 34 19.33 -7.22 2.24
CA GLN A 34 19.47 -6.00 3.06
C GLN A 34 18.16 -5.57 3.73
N CYS A 35 17.02 -5.74 3.07
CA CYS A 35 15.69 -5.46 3.64
C CYS A 35 15.37 -6.41 4.81
N ASN A 36 15.73 -7.69 4.67
CA ASN A 36 15.51 -8.71 5.71
C ASN A 36 16.32 -8.44 6.99
N GLU A 37 17.56 -7.95 6.88
CA GLU A 37 18.39 -7.67 8.05
C GLU A 37 17.94 -6.42 8.81
N ALA A 38 17.61 -5.34 8.09
CA ALA A 38 17.10 -4.11 8.70
C ALA A 38 15.76 -4.33 9.42
N ASN A 39 14.82 -5.04 8.80
CA ASN A 39 13.52 -5.33 9.39
C ASN A 39 13.61 -6.33 10.55
N ARG A 40 14.51 -7.32 10.48
CA ARG A 40 14.77 -8.24 11.59
C ARG A 40 15.24 -7.50 12.84
N ASN A 41 16.12 -6.51 12.67
CA ASN A 41 16.62 -5.72 13.79
C ASN A 41 15.52 -4.85 14.43
N ILE A 42 14.64 -4.25 13.61
CA ILE A 42 13.49 -3.46 14.11
C ILE A 42 12.50 -4.36 14.87
N VAL A 43 12.15 -5.53 14.33
CA VAL A 43 11.23 -6.47 15.00
C VAL A 43 11.82 -7.01 16.30
N LEU A 44 13.12 -7.29 16.33
CA LEU A 44 13.81 -7.70 17.56
C LEU A 44 13.80 -6.59 18.62
N ASP A 45 14.01 -5.34 18.21
CA ASP A 45 13.96 -4.18 19.11
C ASP A 45 12.55 -3.99 19.70
N LEU A 46 11.51 -4.02 18.86
CA LEU A 46 10.11 -3.94 19.30
C LEU A 46 9.73 -5.09 20.25
N LYS A 47 10.19 -6.32 19.99
CA LYS A 47 9.96 -7.47 20.89
C LYS A 47 10.63 -7.28 22.24
N ASN A 48 11.85 -6.73 22.26
CA ASN A 48 12.56 -6.43 23.51
C ASN A 48 11.86 -5.31 24.29
N GLN A 49 11.40 -4.24 23.62
CA GLN A 49 10.62 -3.18 24.24
C GLN A 49 9.30 -3.71 24.83
N ALA A 50 8.56 -4.52 24.08
CA ALA A 50 7.31 -5.12 24.55
C ALA A 50 7.53 -6.02 25.79
N LYS A 51 8.63 -6.79 25.80
CA LYS A 51 8.99 -7.63 26.95
C LYS A 51 9.33 -6.80 28.19
N ASN A 52 10.12 -5.73 28.02
CA ASN A 52 10.45 -4.82 29.13
C ASN A 52 9.19 -4.19 29.74
N LEU A 53 8.25 -3.75 28.90
CA LEU A 53 6.97 -3.20 29.37
C LEU A 53 6.14 -4.25 30.13
N GLN A 54 6.12 -5.50 29.66
CA GLN A 54 5.41 -6.58 30.37
C GLN A 54 6.05 -6.89 31.74
N ASP A 55 7.37 -6.85 31.83
CA ASP A 55 8.10 -7.09 33.08
C ASP A 55 7.93 -5.92 34.07
N GLU A 56 7.86 -4.68 33.59
CA GLU A 56 7.49 -3.51 34.40
C GLU A 56 6.06 -3.61 34.96
N VAL A 57 5.08 -4.00 34.13
CA VAL A 57 3.69 -4.19 34.57
C VAL A 57 3.58 -5.30 35.62
N LYS A 58 4.30 -6.41 35.46
CA LYS A 58 4.36 -7.49 36.46
C LYS A 58 5.03 -7.04 37.76
N GLY A 59 6.05 -6.19 37.68
CA GLY A 59 6.68 -5.56 38.84
C GLY A 59 5.70 -4.68 39.63
N LEU A 60 4.84 -3.93 38.94
CA LEU A 60 3.82 -3.08 39.55
C LEU A 60 2.66 -3.89 40.18
N GLN A 61 2.31 -5.06 39.64
CA GLN A 61 1.28 -5.94 40.21
C GLN A 61 1.69 -6.60 41.54
N ASN A 62 2.99 -6.68 41.84
CA ASN A 62 3.50 -7.15 43.14
C ASN A 62 3.59 -6.03 44.19
N GLY A 63 3.29 -4.78 43.82
CA GLY A 63 3.06 -3.65 44.73
C GLY A 63 1.61 -3.63 45.23
N LYS A 64 1.42 -3.39 46.52
CA LYS A 64 0.17 -3.57 47.29
C LYS A 64 -1.06 -2.69 46.90
N ASN A 65 -1.15 -2.17 45.67
CA ASN A 65 -2.33 -1.49 45.12
C ASN A 65 -2.33 -1.65 43.58
N ALA A 66 -2.81 -2.78 43.07
CA ALA A 66 -2.90 -3.03 41.63
C ALA A 66 -4.17 -2.37 41.04
N PRO A 67 -4.07 -1.57 39.97
CA PRO A 67 -5.23 -1.24 39.14
C PRO A 67 -5.70 -2.51 38.40
N ILE A 68 -7.03 -2.64 38.25
CA ILE A 68 -7.69 -3.72 37.53
C ILE A 68 -7.32 -3.57 36.04
N VAL A 69 -6.39 -4.41 35.57
CA VAL A 69 -6.07 -4.50 34.14
C VAL A 69 -6.93 -5.61 33.56
N ASP A 70 -7.84 -5.24 32.65
CA ASP A 70 -8.69 -6.16 31.92
C ASP A 70 -7.85 -7.20 31.17
N LYS A 71 -8.23 -8.48 31.31
CA LYS A 71 -7.53 -9.64 30.75
C LYS A 71 -7.61 -9.75 29.22
N ASP A 72 -8.38 -8.88 28.58
CA ASP A 72 -8.65 -8.96 27.14
C ASP A 72 -7.56 -8.33 26.26
N LEU A 73 -6.57 -7.63 26.86
CA LEU A 73 -5.46 -7.03 26.10
C LEU A 73 -4.34 -8.04 25.73
N ALA A 74 -4.35 -9.24 26.31
CA ALA A 74 -3.32 -10.25 26.07
C ALA A 74 -3.55 -11.12 24.83
N GLY A 75 -4.74 -11.08 24.21
CA GLY A 75 -5.11 -11.93 23.08
C GLY A 75 -4.79 -11.38 21.68
N GLY A 76 -4.30 -10.15 21.57
CA GLY A 76 -4.22 -9.43 20.28
C GLY A 76 -2.88 -9.45 19.54
N ILE A 77 -1.83 -10.09 20.09
CA ILE A 77 -0.45 -10.05 19.50
C ILE A 77 -0.06 -11.40 18.85
N GLU A 78 -1.04 -12.17 18.35
CA GLU A 78 -0.78 -13.39 17.58
C GLU A 78 -1.26 -13.24 16.12
N LYS A 79 -0.61 -12.35 15.38
CA LYS A 79 -0.20 -12.50 13.96
C LYS A 79 0.19 -11.13 13.41
N ILE A 80 1.49 -10.84 13.46
CA ILE A 80 2.11 -9.96 12.48
C ILE A 80 3.25 -10.79 11.88
N GLU A 81 2.86 -11.72 11.02
CA GLU A 81 3.76 -12.43 10.10
C GLU A 81 3.39 -12.00 8.69
N GLU A 82 3.63 -10.72 8.39
CA GLU A 82 3.84 -10.30 7.01
C GLU A 82 5.25 -9.68 6.95
N SER A 83 6.09 -10.31 6.13
CA SER A 83 7.43 -9.82 5.83
C SER A 83 7.29 -8.40 5.27
N PRO A 84 7.92 -7.35 5.87
CA PRO A 84 7.74 -5.96 5.41
C PRO A 84 8.37 -5.69 4.03
N CYS A 85 8.94 -6.70 3.39
CA CYS A 85 9.62 -6.60 2.10
C CYS A 85 8.74 -7.00 0.90
N ASP A 86 7.51 -7.48 1.13
CA ASP A 86 6.50 -7.77 0.09
C ASP A 86 5.23 -6.91 0.31
N LEU A 87 5.40 -5.61 0.58
CA LEU A 87 4.27 -4.68 0.51
C LEU A 87 3.82 -4.56 -0.94
N GLU A 88 2.69 -5.19 -1.26
CA GLU A 88 2.01 -4.99 -2.53
C GLU A 88 1.54 -3.53 -2.60
N LEU A 89 2.20 -2.75 -3.47
CA LEU A 89 1.80 -1.38 -3.76
C LEU A 89 0.69 -1.39 -4.84
N PRO A 90 -0.28 -0.46 -4.75
CA PRO A 90 -0.35 0.64 -3.80
C PRO A 90 -0.93 0.25 -2.44
N VAL A 91 -0.43 0.88 -1.36
CA VAL A 91 -0.94 0.67 0.01
C VAL A 91 -1.95 1.76 0.35
N VAL A 92 -3.08 1.37 0.95
CA VAL A 92 -4.11 2.30 1.42
C VAL A 92 -4.17 2.26 2.94
N VAL A 93 -4.01 3.43 3.55
CA VAL A 93 -4.10 3.60 5.00
C VAL A 93 -5.37 4.39 5.31
N TYR A 94 -6.20 3.85 6.18
CA TYR A 94 -7.34 4.56 6.75
C TYR A 94 -6.92 5.06 8.13
N GLU A 95 -6.77 6.38 8.27
CA GLU A 95 -6.42 6.96 9.55
C GLU A 95 -7.59 6.82 10.53
N ARG A 96 -7.27 6.59 11.80
CA ARG A 96 -8.25 6.32 12.88
C ARG A 96 -8.98 4.97 12.66
N PRO A 97 -8.28 3.84 12.81
CA PRO A 97 -8.87 2.52 12.67
C PRO A 97 -10.07 2.34 13.63
N GLY A 98 -11.11 1.65 13.16
CA GLY A 98 -12.32 1.38 13.93
C GLY A 98 -13.47 2.38 13.74
N LEU A 99 -13.25 3.49 13.01
CA LEU A 99 -14.34 4.43 12.65
C LEU A 99 -15.15 3.99 11.43
N LEU A 100 -14.57 3.17 10.55
CA LEU A 100 -15.24 2.63 9.38
C LEU A 100 -15.83 1.25 9.68
N THR A 101 -17.08 1.07 9.32
CA THR A 101 -17.68 -0.25 9.14
C THR A 101 -17.09 -0.94 7.90
N PRO A 102 -17.14 -2.29 7.82
CA PRO A 102 -16.71 -3.01 6.62
C PRO A 102 -17.42 -2.52 5.34
N ALA A 103 -18.71 -2.19 5.43
CA ALA A 103 -19.49 -1.71 4.29
C ALA A 103 -19.03 -0.32 3.80
N GLU A 104 -18.76 0.61 4.73
CA GLU A 104 -18.21 1.93 4.37
C GLU A 104 -16.83 1.78 3.72
N LYS A 105 -15.97 0.92 4.27
CA LYS A 105 -14.64 0.64 3.69
C LYS A 105 -14.77 0.08 2.27
N THR A 106 -15.63 -0.91 2.05
CA THR A 106 -15.88 -1.45 0.71
C THR A 106 -16.43 -0.40 -0.25
N ASN A 107 -17.26 0.53 0.23
CA ASN A 107 -17.81 1.59 -0.62
C ASN A 107 -16.73 2.61 -1.00
N LEU A 108 -15.86 3.01 -0.07
CA LEU A 108 -14.68 3.84 -0.35
C LEU A 108 -13.74 3.14 -1.35
N GLU A 109 -13.49 1.84 -1.16
CA GLU A 109 -12.66 1.07 -2.07
C GLU A 109 -13.23 1.08 -3.49
N LYS A 110 -14.53 0.79 -3.62
CA LYS A 110 -15.23 0.70 -4.89
C LYS A 110 -15.32 2.04 -5.62
N LYS A 111 -15.71 3.10 -4.90
CA LYS A 111 -16.05 4.40 -5.50
C LYS A 111 -14.88 5.35 -5.62
N MET A 112 -13.86 5.22 -4.78
CA MET A 112 -12.73 6.15 -4.75
C MET A 112 -11.39 5.47 -5.01
N VAL A 113 -11.00 4.53 -4.16
CA VAL A 113 -9.64 3.97 -4.15
C VAL A 113 -9.32 3.24 -5.46
N ASN A 114 -10.19 2.31 -5.87
CA ASN A 114 -9.98 1.49 -7.05
C ASN A 114 -10.01 2.30 -8.36
N PRO A 115 -11.00 3.17 -8.61
CA PRO A 115 -10.98 4.01 -9.82
C PRO A 115 -9.80 4.98 -9.83
N PHE A 116 -9.44 5.56 -8.68
CA PHE A 116 -8.26 6.43 -8.56
C PHE A 116 -6.99 5.71 -9.01
N PHE A 117 -6.70 4.53 -8.45
CA PHE A 117 -5.49 3.81 -8.85
C PHE A 117 -5.57 3.28 -10.28
N ALA A 118 -6.74 2.85 -10.76
CA ALA A 118 -6.89 2.39 -12.13
C ALA A 118 -6.56 3.49 -13.14
N TYR A 119 -7.13 4.69 -12.98
CA TYR A 119 -6.89 5.83 -13.86
C TYR A 119 -5.40 6.17 -13.93
N TYR A 120 -4.78 6.32 -12.77
CA TYR A 120 -3.42 6.81 -12.71
C TYR A 120 -2.32 5.75 -12.91
N ASN A 121 -2.66 4.47 -12.81
CA ASN A 121 -1.76 3.41 -13.25
C ASN A 121 -1.65 3.39 -14.77
N GLU A 122 -2.72 3.75 -15.49
CA GLU A 122 -2.70 3.88 -16.96
C GLU A 122 -1.93 5.12 -17.42
N GLU A 123 -2.03 6.23 -16.70
CA GLU A 123 -1.29 7.48 -16.99
C GLU A 123 0.22 7.43 -16.65
N GLU A 124 0.76 6.27 -16.28
CA GLU A 124 2.15 6.04 -15.85
C GLU A 124 2.62 6.88 -14.64
N ILE A 125 1.71 7.62 -13.99
CA ILE A 125 2.00 8.48 -12.84
C ILE A 125 2.30 7.64 -11.58
N ASN A 126 1.88 6.36 -11.55
CA ASN A 126 2.27 5.31 -10.59
C ASN A 126 2.27 5.75 -9.11
N TYR A 127 1.22 5.38 -8.37
CA TYR A 127 1.10 5.71 -6.95
C TYR A 127 1.78 4.70 -6.03
N VAL A 128 2.21 5.18 -4.87
CA VAL A 128 2.82 4.36 -3.80
C VAL A 128 1.83 4.16 -2.67
N THR A 129 1.19 5.23 -2.21
CA THR A 129 0.33 5.17 -1.02
C THR A 129 -0.80 6.18 -1.10
N MET A 130 -1.94 5.81 -0.54
CA MET A 130 -3.07 6.70 -0.27
C MET A 130 -3.37 6.69 1.23
N SER A 131 -3.36 7.86 1.87
CA SER A 131 -3.89 8.05 3.22
C SER A 131 -5.29 8.62 3.13
N VAL A 132 -6.22 8.04 3.87
CA VAL A 132 -7.61 8.48 3.97
C VAL A 132 -7.89 8.84 5.42
N GLU A 133 -7.98 10.12 5.73
CA GLU A 133 -8.40 10.59 7.03
C GLU A 133 -9.91 10.40 7.19
N VAL A 134 -10.29 9.52 8.12
CA VAL A 134 -11.70 9.25 8.43
C VAL A 134 -12.22 10.28 9.43
N PRO A 135 -13.21 11.11 9.07
CA PRO A 135 -13.74 12.11 9.98
C PRO A 135 -14.50 11.47 11.15
N ILE A 136 -14.46 12.13 12.32
CA ILE A 136 -15.14 11.62 13.53
C ILE A 136 -16.65 11.74 13.40
N ASN A 137 -17.12 12.83 12.80
CA ASN A 137 -18.54 13.13 12.75
C ASN A 137 -19.11 12.66 11.39
N PRO A 138 -20.29 12.03 11.37
CA PRO A 138 -21.05 11.85 10.14
C PRO A 138 -21.36 13.21 9.48
N GLY A 139 -21.38 13.25 8.14
CA GLY A 139 -21.59 14.46 7.34
C GLY A 139 -20.32 15.28 7.08
N GLU A 140 -19.17 14.89 7.62
CA GLU A 140 -17.87 15.48 7.26
C GLU A 140 -17.23 14.69 6.12
N ALA A 141 -16.47 15.39 5.27
CA ALA A 141 -15.79 14.79 4.13
C ALA A 141 -14.54 14.00 4.52
N TYR A 142 -14.23 12.96 3.75
CA TYR A 142 -12.95 12.27 3.85
C TYR A 142 -11.85 13.17 3.28
N SER A 143 -10.74 13.31 4.01
CA SER A 143 -9.55 14.00 3.51
C SER A 143 -8.56 12.97 3.00
N VAL A 144 -8.18 13.07 1.72
CA VAL A 144 -7.37 12.06 1.03
C VAL A 144 -6.04 12.67 0.64
N LEU A 145 -4.95 11.98 0.94
CA LEU A 145 -3.61 12.32 0.52
C LEU A 145 -3.02 11.15 -0.26
N ALA A 146 -2.77 11.35 -1.55
CA ALA A 146 -2.13 10.36 -2.41
C ALA A 146 -0.66 10.75 -2.67
N ILE A 147 0.24 9.77 -2.61
CA ILE A 147 1.69 9.95 -2.77
C ILE A 147 2.16 9.18 -4.01
N TYR A 148 2.88 9.88 -4.88
CA TYR A 148 3.38 9.39 -6.15
C TYR A 148 4.77 8.77 -6.03
N LYS A 149 5.15 7.86 -6.94
CA LYS A 149 6.51 7.28 -6.99
C LYS A 149 7.60 8.33 -7.22
N ASN A 150 7.28 9.45 -7.87
CA ASN A 150 8.21 10.55 -8.10
C ASN A 150 8.39 11.48 -6.90
N GLY A 151 7.74 11.20 -5.76
CA GLY A 151 7.82 12.00 -4.54
C GLY A 151 6.86 13.19 -4.48
N GLY A 152 6.03 13.41 -5.50
CA GLY A 152 4.92 14.36 -5.41
C GLY A 152 3.82 13.87 -4.47
N SER A 153 2.86 14.74 -4.18
CA SER A 153 1.60 14.38 -3.53
C SER A 153 0.42 15.16 -4.09
N MET A 154 -0.78 14.63 -3.88
CA MET A 154 -2.05 15.28 -4.21
C MET A 154 -3.02 15.08 -3.04
N GLY A 155 -3.62 16.18 -2.60
CA GLY A 155 -4.65 16.19 -1.58
C GLY A 155 -6.01 16.53 -2.21
N PHE A 156 -7.07 15.82 -1.82
CA PHE A 156 -8.44 16.14 -2.22
C PHE A 156 -9.44 15.72 -1.13
N LEU A 157 -10.64 16.27 -1.21
CA LEU A 157 -11.76 15.86 -0.37
C LEU A 157 -12.65 14.89 -1.14
N PHE A 158 -13.22 13.91 -0.44
CA PHE A 158 -14.11 12.93 -1.06
C PHE A 158 -15.31 12.66 -0.16
N GLY A 159 -16.51 12.67 -0.76
CA GLY A 159 -17.77 12.27 -0.14
C GLY A 159 -18.06 12.90 1.22
N GLU A 160 -18.99 12.29 1.95
CA GLU A 160 -19.27 12.58 3.37
C GLU A 160 -19.46 11.27 4.12
N ARG A 161 -18.92 11.16 5.33
CA ARG A 161 -19.06 9.94 6.14
C ARG A 161 -20.52 9.72 6.53
N GLY A 162 -21.02 8.51 6.31
CA GLY A 162 -22.41 8.15 6.57
C GLY A 162 -23.41 8.69 5.53
N GLY A 163 -22.92 9.38 4.50
CA GLY A 163 -23.72 9.79 3.33
C GLY A 163 -23.52 8.83 2.15
N ASP A 164 -24.40 8.96 1.16
CA ASP A 164 -24.14 8.44 -0.19
C ASP A 164 -23.29 9.45 -0.95
N TYR A 165 -22.27 8.97 -1.64
CA TYR A 165 -21.37 9.77 -2.47
C TYR A 165 -21.19 9.12 -3.84
N ASP A 166 -20.93 9.94 -4.86
CA ASP A 166 -20.67 9.48 -6.22
C ASP A 166 -19.28 8.84 -6.37
N TYR A 167 -18.98 8.36 -7.57
CA TYR A 167 -17.64 7.87 -7.87
C TYR A 167 -16.65 9.03 -7.88
N TRP A 168 -15.41 8.76 -7.48
CA TRP A 168 -14.31 9.69 -7.66
C TRP A 168 -14.10 9.95 -9.16
N GLU A 169 -13.81 11.20 -9.49
CA GLU A 169 -13.49 11.63 -10.85
C GLU A 169 -12.13 12.33 -10.86
N PRO A 170 -11.30 12.14 -11.90
CA PRO A 170 -10.05 12.86 -12.01
C PRO A 170 -10.28 14.34 -12.25
N GLU A 171 -9.50 15.18 -11.57
CA GLU A 171 -9.47 16.62 -11.83
C GLU A 171 -8.63 16.90 -13.08
N CYS A 172 -9.31 17.15 -14.19
CA CYS A 172 -8.72 17.59 -15.45
C CYS A 172 -9.23 18.99 -15.81
N MET A 173 -8.36 19.83 -16.40
CA MET A 173 -8.77 21.17 -16.87
C MET A 173 -9.69 21.12 -18.10
N ASN A 174 -9.70 20.00 -18.84
CA ASN A 174 -10.54 19.72 -20.01
C ASN A 174 -11.07 18.28 -19.88
N ASP A 175 -11.35 17.58 -20.98
CA ASP A 175 -11.71 16.16 -20.94
C ASP A 175 -10.55 15.30 -20.39
N CYS A 176 -10.87 14.45 -19.42
CA CYS A 176 -9.95 13.45 -18.91
C CYS A 176 -9.79 12.34 -19.95
N PRO A 177 -8.55 12.00 -20.37
CA PRO A 177 -8.35 10.86 -21.26
C PRO A 177 -8.66 9.58 -20.50
N PHE A 178 -9.71 8.86 -20.93
CA PHE A 178 -10.03 7.54 -20.41
C PHE A 178 -9.73 6.49 -21.47
N SER A 179 -8.94 5.48 -21.13
CA SER A 179 -8.76 4.31 -21.99
C SER A 179 -10.05 3.52 -22.13
N ASP A 180 -10.15 2.70 -23.18
CA ASP A 180 -11.29 1.79 -23.36
C ASP A 180 -11.42 0.79 -22.18
N ALA A 181 -10.29 0.40 -21.58
CA ALA A 181 -10.27 -0.50 -20.43
C ALA A 181 -10.85 0.18 -19.19
N PHE A 182 -10.45 1.43 -18.93
CA PHE A 182 -10.98 2.21 -17.83
C PHE A 182 -12.48 2.47 -18.01
N ARG A 183 -12.92 2.86 -19.21
CA ARG A 183 -14.35 3.05 -19.56
C ARG A 183 -15.18 1.79 -19.28
N ALA A 184 -14.68 0.63 -19.71
CA ALA A 184 -15.36 -0.64 -19.48
C ALA A 184 -15.45 -1.02 -18.00
N GLN A 185 -14.44 -0.66 -17.19
CA GLN A 185 -14.40 -0.99 -15.77
C GLN A 185 -15.18 0.02 -14.90
N TYR A 186 -15.17 1.29 -15.27
CA TYR A 186 -15.77 2.40 -14.53
C TYR A 186 -16.65 3.30 -15.43
N PRO A 187 -17.73 2.76 -16.01
CA PRO A 187 -18.60 3.52 -16.91
C PRO A 187 -19.27 4.72 -16.21
N GLN A 188 -19.41 4.68 -14.89
CA GLN A 188 -19.97 5.78 -14.09
C GLN A 188 -19.09 7.04 -14.06
N ILE A 189 -17.80 6.90 -14.36
CA ILE A 189 -16.82 8.00 -14.34
C ILE A 189 -16.59 8.52 -15.75
N ALA A 190 -16.43 7.62 -16.71
CA ALA A 190 -15.98 7.98 -18.06
C ALA A 190 -17.10 8.43 -19.02
N GLY A 191 -18.35 8.39 -18.55
CA GLY A 191 -19.52 8.88 -19.28
C GLY A 191 -19.77 8.11 -20.58
N ASP A 192 -20.33 6.91 -20.47
CA ASP A 192 -20.95 6.18 -21.59
C ASP A 192 -22.48 6.01 -21.37
N GLU A 193 -23.15 6.96 -20.68
CA GLU A 193 -24.62 7.02 -20.62
C GLU A 193 -25.24 7.64 -21.87
#